data_AF-A0A1Y5SPI3-F1
#
_entry.id   AF-A0A1Y5SPI3-F1
#
_cell.length_a   1.000
_cell.length_b   1.000
_cell.length_c   1.000
_cell.angle_alpha   90.00
_cell.angle_beta   90.00
_cell.angle_gamma   90.00
#
_symmetry.space_group_name_H-M   'P 1'
#
loop_
_entity.id
_entity.type
_entity.pdbx_description
1 polymer ?
#
loop_
_entity_poly.entity_id
_entity_poly.type
_entity_poly.pdbx_seq_one_letter_code
_entity_poly.pdbx_strand_id
1 'polypeptide(L)'
;MVFKRRDRRPIWQVVLRFIWPRGGWGRAALYVRHRLRRLPDTPEKICRGIWAGVFVTFTPFYGLHFLVSAIIAMVMRGNLLAALLSTFFGNPLTYVPIGIVSLNMGYWLLGTRPGEGFHESFLQKFSGAGRDLWHNFSAMFTPEKAEWARLARFYHEVFLPYLVGGIIPGIVAATVCYYLALPVVRAYQNRRKKMLRAKLEKLRARG
;
A
#
# COMPACT_ATOMS: atom_id res chain seq x y z
N MET A 1 20.83 24.74 -9.52
CA MET A 1 20.68 23.50 -10.33
C MET A 1 21.05 23.84 -11.76
N VAL A 2 22.20 23.36 -12.24
CA VAL A 2 22.86 23.84 -13.48
C VAL A 2 22.21 23.32 -14.77
N PHE A 3 21.23 22.41 -14.70
CA PHE A 3 20.52 21.92 -15.88
C PHE A 3 19.00 21.99 -15.68
N LYS A 4 18.42 23.15 -16.00
CA LYS A 4 16.98 23.32 -16.18
C LYS A 4 16.65 23.04 -17.65
N ARG A 5 15.77 22.06 -17.91
CA ARG A 5 15.36 21.74 -19.29
C ARG A 5 14.68 22.95 -19.93
N ARG A 6 15.03 23.21 -21.20
CA ARG A 6 14.46 24.27 -22.04
C ARG A 6 12.95 24.08 -22.26
N ASP A 7 12.52 22.84 -22.51
CA ASP A 7 11.09 22.49 -22.60
C ASP A 7 10.58 21.73 -21.37
N ARG A 8 9.51 22.25 -20.76
CA ARG A 8 8.77 21.52 -19.74
C ARG A 8 8.01 20.38 -20.42
N ARG A 9 8.17 19.16 -19.91
CA ARG A 9 7.40 18.02 -20.42
C ARG A 9 5.92 18.23 -20.06
N PRO A 10 4.99 18.06 -21.01
CA PRO A 10 3.58 18.14 -20.71
C PRO A 10 3.18 16.99 -19.76
N ILE A 11 2.19 17.25 -18.88
CA ILE A 11 1.80 16.36 -17.79
C ILE A 11 1.43 14.96 -18.30
N TRP A 12 0.78 14.89 -19.46
CA TRP A 12 0.43 13.61 -20.11
C TRP A 12 1.65 12.76 -20.45
N GLN A 13 2.79 13.35 -20.83
CA GLN A 13 4.03 12.60 -21.08
C GLN A 13 4.68 12.10 -19.79
N VAL A 14 4.43 12.76 -18.66
CA VAL A 14 4.89 12.30 -17.36
C VAL A 14 4.07 11.09 -16.93
N VAL A 15 2.75 11.15 -17.09
CA VAL A 15 1.81 10.04 -16.80
C VAL A 15 2.06 8.85 -17.72
N LEU A 16 2.18 9.06 -19.04
CA LEU A 16 2.48 7.98 -20.00
C LEU A 16 3.82 7.30 -19.73
N ARG A 17 4.84 8.03 -19.29
CA ARG A 17 6.13 7.43 -18.93
C ARG A 17 6.12 6.71 -17.58
N PHE A 18 5.17 7.03 -16.70
CA PHE A 18 4.93 6.30 -15.47
C PHE A 18 4.27 4.95 -15.76
N ILE A 19 3.28 4.93 -16.66
CA ILE A 19 2.55 3.72 -17.06
C ILE A 19 3.38 2.86 -18.02
N TRP A 20 4.14 3.47 -18.94
CA TRP A 20 4.94 2.77 -19.95
C TRP A 20 6.38 3.31 -20.02
N PRO A 21 7.31 2.79 -19.18
CA PRO A 21 8.70 3.22 -19.21
C PRO A 21 9.38 2.77 -20.50
N ARG A 22 9.88 3.73 -21.31
CA ARG A 22 10.54 3.48 -22.61
C ARG A 22 11.71 2.47 -22.58
N GLY A 23 12.27 2.19 -21.40
CA GLY A 23 13.35 1.21 -21.21
C GLY A 23 12.90 -0.20 -20.85
N GLY A 24 11.60 -0.45 -20.76
CA GLY A 24 10.99 -1.70 -20.27
C GLY A 24 10.86 -1.76 -18.74
N TRP A 25 9.95 -2.59 -18.25
CA TRP A 25 9.71 -2.81 -16.81
C TRP A 25 10.95 -3.29 -16.05
N GLY A 26 11.82 -4.09 -16.70
CA GLY A 26 13.08 -4.55 -16.10
C GLY A 26 14.04 -3.42 -15.75
N ARG A 27 14.20 -2.41 -16.63
CA ARG A 27 15.04 -1.23 -16.34
C ARG A 27 14.39 -0.31 -15.32
N ALA A 28 13.06 -0.17 -15.33
CA ALA A 28 12.34 0.58 -14.31
C ALA A 28 12.51 -0.07 -12.93
N ALA A 29 12.37 -1.40 -12.84
CA ALA A 29 12.62 -2.16 -11.61
C ALA A 29 14.09 -2.04 -11.18
N LEU A 30 15.05 -2.11 -12.11
CA LEU A 30 16.47 -1.91 -11.80
C LEU A 30 16.73 -0.50 -11.27
N TYR A 31 16.12 0.52 -11.89
CA TYR A 31 16.21 1.92 -11.45
C TYR A 31 15.61 2.11 -10.05
N VAL A 32 14.41 1.57 -9.80
CA VAL A 32 13.78 1.59 -8.48
C VAL A 32 14.67 0.87 -7.48
N ARG A 33 15.20 -0.33 -7.80
CA ARG A 33 16.18 -1.06 -6.98
C ARG A 33 17.43 -0.23 -6.68
N HIS A 34 18.00 0.44 -7.67
CA HIS A 34 19.17 1.30 -7.49
C HIS A 34 18.86 2.53 -6.64
N ARG A 35 17.68 3.12 -6.80
CA ARG A 35 17.19 4.25 -6.01
C ARG A 35 16.89 3.85 -4.57
N LEU A 36 16.26 2.71 -4.36
CA LEU A 36 16.03 2.09 -3.05
C LEU A 36 17.36 1.84 -2.32
N ARG A 37 18.36 1.27 -3.01
CA ARG A 37 19.71 1.05 -2.44
C ARG A 37 20.45 2.33 -2.08
N ARG A 38 20.07 3.48 -2.66
CA ARG A 38 20.68 4.78 -2.40
C ARG A 38 19.84 5.66 -1.48
N LEU A 39 18.70 5.18 -0.97
CA LEU A 39 17.85 5.94 -0.07
C LEU A 39 18.67 6.47 1.13
N PRO A 40 18.84 7.79 1.25
CA PRO A 40 19.55 8.42 2.37
C PRO A 40 18.62 8.65 3.57
N ASP A 41 17.49 7.93 3.63
CA ASP A 41 16.52 8.10 4.70
C ASP A 41 16.96 7.31 5.94
N THR A 42 16.68 7.90 7.11
CA THR A 42 16.96 7.25 8.39
C THR A 42 16.13 5.96 8.53
N PRO A 43 16.63 4.94 9.25
CA PRO A 43 15.89 3.70 9.48
C PRO A 43 14.48 3.94 10.01
N GLU A 44 14.30 4.91 10.90
CA GLU A 44 13.01 5.28 11.50
C GLU A 44 12.04 5.79 10.44
N LYS A 45 12.50 6.64 9.52
CA LYS A 45 11.68 7.16 8.42
C LYS A 45 11.25 6.04 7.47
N ILE A 46 12.13 5.08 7.18
CA ILE A 46 11.79 3.90 6.39
C ILE A 46 10.74 3.07 7.11
N CYS A 47 10.91 2.81 8.41
CA CYS A 47 9.99 2.01 9.21
C CYS A 47 8.62 2.70 9.36
N ARG A 48 8.54 4.04 9.47
CA ARG A 48 7.27 4.78 9.41
C ARG A 48 6.54 4.57 8.07
N GLY A 49 7.30 4.49 6.98
CA GLY A 49 6.77 4.10 5.67
C GLY A 49 6.21 2.69 5.69
N ILE A 50 6.97 1.72 6.22
CA ILE A 50 6.53 0.33 6.36
C ILE A 50 5.23 0.25 7.16
N TRP A 51 5.19 0.94 8.30
CA TRP A 51 4.01 1.04 9.16
C TRP A 51 2.79 1.52 8.38
N ALA A 52 2.92 2.63 7.62
CA ALA A 52 1.83 3.16 6.80
C ALA A 52 1.34 2.14 5.76
N GLY A 53 2.25 1.44 5.07
CA GLY A 53 1.89 0.44 4.07
C GLY A 53 1.17 -0.77 4.67
N VAL A 54 1.68 -1.32 5.78
CA VAL A 54 1.07 -2.46 6.48
C VAL A 54 -0.28 -2.05 7.07
N PHE A 55 -0.40 -0.89 7.70
CA PHE A 55 -1.67 -0.43 8.26
C PHE A 55 -2.77 -0.39 7.19
N VAL A 56 -2.45 0.12 5.99
CA VAL A 56 -3.42 0.23 4.89
C VAL A 56 -3.90 -1.12 4.37
N THR A 57 -3.14 -2.21 4.51
CA THR A 57 -3.63 -3.54 4.09
C THR A 57 -4.79 -4.05 4.94
N PHE A 58 -4.97 -3.49 6.15
CA PHE A 58 -6.10 -3.78 7.03
C PHE A 58 -7.32 -2.91 6.74
N THR A 59 -7.28 -2.06 5.70
CA THR A 59 -8.42 -1.22 5.28
C THR A 59 -9.11 -1.81 4.05
N PRO A 60 -10.42 -1.56 3.85
CA PRO A 60 -11.18 -2.10 2.73
C PRO A 60 -10.92 -1.38 1.40
N PHE A 61 -9.92 -0.48 1.34
CA PHE A 61 -9.60 0.37 0.18
C PHE A 61 -8.83 -0.37 -0.92
N TYR A 62 -9.32 -1.54 -1.34
CA TYR A 62 -8.69 -2.33 -2.42
C TYR A 62 -8.54 -1.51 -3.70
N GLY A 63 -7.37 -1.59 -4.34
CA GLY A 63 -7.00 -0.77 -5.50
C GLY A 63 -6.51 0.64 -5.14
N LEU A 64 -6.99 1.22 -4.04
CA LEU A 64 -6.56 2.54 -3.54
C LEU A 64 -5.44 2.47 -2.49
N HIS A 65 -5.02 1.27 -2.08
CA HIS A 65 -3.99 1.07 -1.05
C HIS A 65 -2.70 1.87 -1.31
N PHE A 66 -2.23 1.95 -2.56
CA PHE A 66 -1.04 2.74 -2.89
C PHE A 66 -1.23 4.22 -2.59
N LEU A 67 -2.40 4.78 -2.92
CA LEU A 67 -2.71 6.19 -2.67
C LEU A 67 -2.85 6.46 -1.18
N VAL A 68 -3.65 5.64 -0.47
CA VAL A 68 -3.86 5.80 0.96
C VAL A 68 -2.55 5.62 1.73
N SER A 69 -1.76 4.60 1.39
CA SER A 69 -0.43 4.36 1.98
C SER A 69 0.51 5.54 1.74
N ALA A 70 0.51 6.11 0.53
CA ALA A 70 1.28 7.30 0.23
C ALA A 70 0.86 8.50 1.08
N ILE A 71 -0.45 8.74 1.23
CA ILE A 71 -0.99 9.85 2.04
C ILE A 71 -0.57 9.68 3.50
N ILE A 72 -0.81 8.51 4.09
CA ILE A 72 -0.45 8.25 5.49
C ILE A 72 1.07 8.37 5.69
N ALA A 73 1.88 7.84 4.76
CA ALA A 73 3.33 7.98 4.83
C ALA A 73 3.78 9.44 4.73
N MET A 74 3.12 10.27 3.91
CA MET A 74 3.43 11.71 3.83
C MET A 74 3.10 12.42 5.15
N VAL A 75 1.93 12.14 5.74
CA VAL A 75 1.51 12.70 7.03
C VAL A 75 2.47 12.30 8.15
N MET A 76 2.86 11.03 8.20
CA MET A 76 3.83 10.51 9.19
C MET A 76 5.29 10.90 8.88
N ARG A 77 5.55 11.68 7.83
CA ARG A 77 6.89 12.00 7.33
C ARG A 77 7.76 10.73 7.16
N GLY A 78 7.13 9.66 6.69
CA GLY A 78 7.73 8.36 6.38
C GLY A 78 8.34 8.31 4.98
N ASN A 79 8.95 7.18 4.65
CA ASN A 79 9.48 6.94 3.31
C ASN A 79 8.36 6.45 2.38
N LEU A 80 8.08 7.22 1.33
CA LEU A 80 7.02 6.91 0.36
C LEU A 80 7.25 5.56 -0.35
N LEU A 81 8.49 5.26 -0.75
CA LEU A 81 8.77 3.99 -1.43
C LEU A 81 8.60 2.79 -0.50
N ALA A 82 9.02 2.92 0.76
CA ALA A 82 8.81 1.87 1.76
C ALA A 82 7.31 1.64 1.99
N ALA A 83 6.52 2.71 2.06
CA ALA A 83 5.07 2.62 2.21
C ALA A 83 4.39 1.91 1.04
N LEU A 84 4.74 2.28 -0.19
CA LEU A 84 4.23 1.63 -1.40
C LEU A 84 4.68 0.17 -1.54
N LEU A 85 5.89 -0.18 -1.07
CA LEU A 85 6.34 -1.57 -1.08
C LEU A 85 5.68 -2.40 0.02
N SER A 86 5.37 -1.78 1.15
CA SER A 86 4.73 -2.47 2.27
C SER A 86 3.25 -2.74 2.05
N THR A 87 2.58 -2.12 1.07
CA THR A 87 1.22 -2.53 0.68
C THR A 87 1.18 -3.95 0.11
N PHE A 88 2.31 -4.47 -0.41
CA PHE A 88 2.41 -5.88 -0.84
C PHE A 88 2.42 -6.88 0.32
N PHE A 89 2.36 -6.41 1.57
CA PHE A 89 2.00 -7.25 2.71
C PHE A 89 0.61 -7.90 2.51
N GLY A 90 -0.28 -7.19 1.80
CA GLY A 90 -1.56 -7.70 1.32
C GLY A 90 -1.40 -8.47 0.02
N ASN A 91 -1.69 -9.76 0.05
CA ASN A 91 -1.75 -10.66 -1.10
C ASN A 91 -2.99 -11.57 -0.94
N PRO A 92 -3.45 -12.28 -2.00
CA PRO A 92 -4.68 -13.09 -1.93
C PRO A 92 -4.73 -14.04 -0.73
N LEU A 93 -3.59 -14.57 -0.29
CA LEU A 93 -3.50 -15.45 0.87
C LEU A 93 -3.62 -14.68 2.19
N THR A 94 -3.02 -13.50 2.33
CA THR A 94 -3.09 -12.69 3.57
C THR A 94 -4.39 -11.90 3.70
N TYR A 95 -5.07 -11.57 2.60
CA TYR A 95 -6.33 -10.82 2.67
C TYR A 95 -7.48 -11.59 3.31
N VAL A 96 -7.53 -12.91 3.15
CA VAL A 96 -8.57 -13.74 3.79
C VAL A 96 -8.50 -13.64 5.33
N PRO A 97 -7.38 -13.96 6.00
CA PRO A 97 -7.29 -13.85 7.45
C PRO A 97 -7.39 -12.40 7.93
N ILE A 98 -6.79 -11.43 7.22
CA ILE A 98 -6.93 -10.00 7.55
C ILE A 98 -8.40 -9.60 7.54
N GLY A 99 -9.13 -9.96 6.49
CA GLY A 99 -10.53 -9.61 6.33
C GLY A 99 -11.45 -10.25 7.35
N ILE A 100 -11.21 -11.52 7.71
CA ILE A 100 -11.94 -12.20 8.79
C ILE A 100 -11.73 -11.48 10.13
N VAL A 101 -10.47 -11.18 10.48
CA VAL A 101 -10.15 -10.50 11.73
C VAL A 101 -10.74 -9.09 11.75
N SER A 102 -10.58 -8.31 10.67
CA SER A 102 -11.12 -6.96 10.58
C SER A 102 -12.65 -6.94 10.63
N LEU A 103 -13.35 -7.85 9.94
CA LEU A 103 -14.81 -7.90 9.98
C LEU A 103 -15.33 -8.31 11.36
N ASN A 104 -14.77 -9.37 11.96
CA ASN A 104 -15.19 -9.81 13.29
C ASN A 104 -14.96 -8.74 14.35
N MET A 105 -13.79 -8.08 14.30
CA MET A 105 -13.50 -6.92 15.16
C MET A 105 -14.50 -5.79 14.91
N GLY A 106 -14.87 -5.54 13.65
CA GLY A 106 -15.81 -4.51 13.26
C GLY A 106 -17.22 -4.74 13.80
N TYR A 107 -17.74 -5.95 13.59
CA TYR A 107 -19.03 -6.37 14.13
C TYR A 107 -19.07 -6.26 15.65
N TRP A 108 -17.99 -6.68 16.32
CA TRP A 108 -17.88 -6.56 17.77
C TRP A 108 -17.88 -5.09 18.23
N LEU A 109 -17.09 -4.22 17.59
CA LEU A 109 -17.02 -2.79 17.95
C LEU A 109 -18.31 -2.03 17.68
N LEU A 110 -19.03 -2.39 16.62
CA LEU A 110 -20.27 -1.71 16.21
C LEU A 110 -21.52 -2.30 16.84
N GLY A 111 -21.41 -3.41 17.58
CA GLY A 111 -22.55 -4.15 18.12
C GLY A 111 -23.45 -4.74 17.03
N THR A 112 -22.96 -4.86 15.80
CA THR A 112 -23.70 -5.44 14.67
C THR A 112 -23.39 -6.92 14.54
N ARG A 113 -24.32 -7.69 13.95
CA ARG A 113 -24.10 -9.10 13.63
C ARG A 113 -23.99 -9.27 12.12
N PRO A 114 -23.26 -10.29 11.64
CA PRO A 114 -23.37 -10.70 10.24
C PRO A 114 -24.86 -10.95 9.93
N GLY A 115 -25.41 -10.33 8.88
CA GLY A 115 -26.83 -10.47 8.53
C GLY A 115 -27.25 -11.93 8.32
N GLU A 116 -28.50 -12.28 8.58
CA GLU A 116 -29.00 -13.65 8.37
C GLU A 116 -28.79 -14.07 6.89
N GLY A 117 -28.06 -15.18 6.67
CA GLY A 117 -27.58 -15.61 5.35
C GLY A 117 -26.08 -15.37 5.06
N PHE A 118 -25.31 -14.84 6.01
CA PHE A 118 -23.89 -14.48 5.86
C PHE A 118 -22.87 -15.65 5.74
N HIS A 119 -23.28 -16.82 5.26
CA HIS A 119 -22.42 -18.00 5.12
C HIS A 119 -21.45 -17.97 3.93
N GLU A 120 -21.52 -16.95 3.06
CA GLU A 120 -20.60 -16.83 1.94
C GLU A 120 -19.16 -16.55 2.39
N SER A 121 -18.21 -17.16 1.67
CA SER A 121 -16.78 -16.95 1.89
C SER A 121 -16.41 -15.48 1.69
N PHE A 122 -15.40 -15.01 2.42
CA PHE A 122 -14.87 -13.65 2.31
C PHE A 122 -14.62 -13.22 0.84
N LEU A 123 -14.11 -14.15 0.03
CA LEU A 123 -13.81 -13.90 -1.39
C LEU A 123 -15.07 -13.74 -2.25
N GLN A 124 -16.14 -14.48 -1.95
CA GLN A 124 -17.43 -14.33 -2.62
C GLN A 124 -18.04 -12.95 -2.33
N LYS A 125 -17.94 -12.46 -1.09
CA LYS A 125 -18.46 -11.13 -0.70
C LYS A 125 -17.78 -9.99 -1.46
N PHE A 126 -16.44 -10.01 -1.54
CA PHE A 126 -15.70 -8.98 -2.28
C PHE A 126 -15.82 -9.10 -3.79
N SER A 127 -15.92 -10.32 -4.35
CA SER A 127 -16.15 -10.50 -5.79
C SER A 127 -17.59 -10.13 -6.21
N GLY A 128 -18.58 -10.41 -5.36
CA GLY A 128 -19.96 -9.93 -5.51
C GLY A 128 -20.02 -8.40 -5.53
N ALA A 129 -19.46 -7.74 -4.52
CA ALA A 129 -19.40 -6.28 -4.47
C ALA A 129 -18.66 -5.65 -5.65
N GLY A 130 -17.58 -6.29 -6.13
CA GLY A 130 -16.87 -5.84 -7.33
C GLY A 130 -17.72 -5.91 -8.59
N ARG A 131 -18.52 -6.98 -8.76
CA ARG A 131 -19.48 -7.11 -9.86
C ARG A 131 -20.60 -6.08 -9.76
N ASP A 132 -21.12 -5.83 -8.56
CA ASP A 132 -22.18 -4.84 -8.33
C ASP A 132 -21.68 -3.42 -8.65
N LEU A 133 -20.45 -3.08 -8.24
CA LEU A 133 -19.81 -1.81 -8.59
C LEU A 133 -19.61 -1.67 -10.10
N TRP A 134 -19.14 -2.72 -10.78
CA TRP A 134 -18.96 -2.71 -12.22
C TRP A 134 -20.28 -2.57 -12.98
N HIS A 135 -21.31 -3.31 -12.56
CA HIS A 135 -22.66 -3.24 -13.13
C HIS A 135 -23.27 -1.84 -12.96
N ASN A 136 -23.18 -1.25 -11.76
CA ASN A 136 -23.67 0.10 -11.52
C ASN A 136 -22.92 1.15 -12.35
N PHE A 137 -21.60 0.97 -12.54
CA PHE A 137 -20.81 1.83 -13.42
C PHE A 137 -21.20 1.67 -14.89
N SER A 138 -21.39 0.44 -15.38
CA SER A 138 -21.83 0.20 -16.78
C SER A 138 -23.26 0.70 -17.03
N ALA A 139 -24.15 0.58 -16.04
CA ALA A 139 -25.52 1.08 -16.08
C ALA A 139 -25.61 2.61 -16.24
N MET A 140 -24.53 3.37 -16.00
CA MET A 140 -24.48 4.79 -16.33
C MET A 140 -24.37 5.06 -17.83
N PHE A 141 -23.93 4.07 -18.61
CA PHE A 141 -23.70 4.17 -20.05
C PHE A 141 -24.60 3.23 -20.87
N THR A 142 -25.35 2.35 -20.21
CA THR A 142 -26.34 1.44 -20.82
C THR A 142 -27.76 1.81 -20.38
N PRO A 143 -28.81 1.27 -21.04
CA PRO A 143 -30.20 1.48 -20.62
C PRO A 143 -30.58 0.77 -19.30
N GLU A 144 -29.65 0.04 -18.68
CA GLU A 144 -29.88 -0.70 -17.43
C GLU A 144 -30.00 0.26 -16.24
N LYS A 145 -30.78 -0.11 -15.21
CA LYS A 145 -30.96 0.71 -14.02
C LYS A 145 -29.89 0.37 -12.98
N ALA A 146 -29.14 1.38 -12.53
CA ALA A 146 -28.19 1.22 -11.43
C ALA A 146 -28.90 0.87 -10.11
N GLU A 147 -28.42 -0.17 -9.42
CA GLU A 147 -28.99 -0.66 -8.17
C GLU A 147 -28.19 -0.16 -6.95
N TRP A 148 -28.44 1.10 -6.58
CA TRP A 148 -27.79 1.76 -5.45
C TRP A 148 -28.12 1.13 -4.08
N ALA A 149 -29.27 0.47 -3.96
CA ALA A 149 -29.70 -0.19 -2.72
C ALA A 149 -28.80 -1.39 -2.35
N ARG A 150 -28.27 -2.13 -3.34
CA ARG A 150 -27.29 -3.21 -3.10
C ARG A 150 -25.98 -2.64 -2.57
N LEU A 151 -25.53 -1.53 -3.15
CA LEU A 151 -24.30 -0.84 -2.72
C LEU A 151 -24.42 -0.28 -1.30
N ALA A 152 -25.57 0.28 -0.94
CA ALA A 152 -25.84 0.78 0.40
C ALA A 152 -25.78 -0.34 1.45
N ARG A 153 -26.36 -1.52 1.15
CA ARG A 153 -26.26 -2.70 2.04
C ARG A 153 -24.82 -3.16 2.20
N PHE A 154 -24.07 -3.27 1.10
CA PHE A 154 -22.64 -3.61 1.17
C PHE A 154 -21.85 -2.61 2.04
N TYR A 155 -22.16 -1.32 1.92
CA TYR A 155 -21.50 -0.29 2.73
C TYR A 155 -21.71 -0.53 4.23
N HIS A 156 -22.96 -0.76 4.65
CA HIS A 156 -23.30 -0.94 6.07
C HIS A 156 -22.92 -2.31 6.63
N GLU A 157 -23.02 -3.37 5.83
CA GLU A 157 -22.81 -4.74 6.30
C GLU A 157 -21.36 -5.21 6.17
N VAL A 158 -20.59 -4.66 5.23
CA VAL A 158 -19.21 -5.11 4.97
C VAL A 158 -18.21 -3.98 5.09
N PHE A 159 -18.39 -2.90 4.34
CA PHE A 159 -17.36 -1.85 4.24
C PHE A 159 -17.12 -1.14 5.57
N LEU A 160 -18.18 -0.69 6.24
CA LEU A 160 -18.08 0.07 7.49
C LEU A 160 -17.58 -0.80 8.65
N PRO A 161 -18.09 -2.03 8.88
CA PRO A 161 -17.51 -2.95 9.85
C PRO A 161 -16.03 -3.26 9.56
N TYR A 162 -15.68 -3.54 8.30
CA TYR A 162 -14.27 -3.78 7.95
C TYR A 162 -13.41 -2.55 8.25
N LEU A 163 -13.87 -1.35 7.87
CA LEU A 163 -13.11 -0.12 8.05
C LEU A 163 -12.81 0.14 9.52
N VAL A 164 -13.83 0.04 10.39
CA VAL A 164 -13.69 0.28 11.82
C VAL A 164 -12.89 -0.85 12.48
N GLY A 165 -13.22 -2.09 12.17
CA GLY A 165 -12.57 -3.26 12.74
C GLY A 165 -11.15 -3.49 12.26
N GLY A 166 -10.75 -2.92 11.13
CA GLY A 166 -9.39 -2.95 10.63
C GLY A 166 -8.42 -2.01 11.35
N ILE A 167 -8.92 -1.00 12.08
CA ILE A 167 -8.09 0.02 12.73
C ILE A 167 -7.18 -0.61 13.80
N ILE A 168 -7.76 -1.33 14.75
CA ILE A 168 -7.03 -1.94 15.87
C ILE A 168 -6.02 -2.99 15.40
N PRO A 169 -6.42 -4.06 14.69
CA PRO A 169 -5.47 -5.07 14.21
C PRO A 169 -4.45 -4.47 13.24
N GLY A 170 -4.84 -3.48 12.43
CA GLY A 170 -3.93 -2.76 11.54
C GLY A 170 -2.86 -2.00 12.30
N ILE A 171 -3.22 -1.25 13.36
CA ILE A 171 -2.26 -0.54 14.21
C ILE A 171 -1.32 -1.53 14.88
N VAL A 172 -1.85 -2.63 15.44
CA VAL A 172 -1.05 -3.66 16.11
C VAL A 172 -0.05 -4.28 15.14
N ALA A 173 -0.52 -4.79 13.99
CA ALA A 173 0.32 -5.42 12.98
C ALA A 173 1.37 -4.45 12.41
N ALA A 174 0.97 -3.22 12.08
CA ALA A 174 1.89 -2.20 11.57
C ALA A 174 2.97 -1.85 12.60
N THR A 175 2.61 -1.77 13.89
CA THR A 175 3.54 -1.49 14.99
C THR A 175 4.53 -2.62 15.19
N VAL A 176 4.05 -3.88 15.16
CA VAL A 176 4.92 -5.05 15.18
C VAL A 176 5.90 -5.03 14.00
N CYS A 177 5.40 -4.79 12.78
CA CYS A 177 6.25 -4.68 11.59
C CYS A 177 7.28 -3.54 11.70
N TYR A 178 6.91 -2.40 12.30
CA TYR A 178 7.83 -1.29 12.54
C TYR A 178 9.00 -1.72 13.43
N TYR A 179 8.71 -2.36 14.58
CA TYR A 179 9.74 -2.78 15.52
C TYR A 179 10.61 -3.92 14.99
N LEU A 180 10.04 -4.83 14.19
CA LEU A 180 10.80 -5.89 13.53
C LEU A 180 11.68 -5.35 12.39
N ALA A 181 11.18 -4.38 11.61
CA ALA A 181 11.92 -3.81 10.49
C ALA A 181 13.07 -2.91 10.95
N LEU A 182 12.92 -2.20 12.07
CA LEU A 182 13.92 -1.23 12.55
C LEU A 182 15.34 -1.81 12.73
N PRO A 183 15.56 -2.92 13.48
CA PRO A 183 16.89 -3.51 13.62
C PRO A 183 17.44 -4.02 12.28
N VAL A 184 16.58 -4.60 11.44
CA VAL A 184 16.98 -5.13 10.12
C VAL A 184 17.47 -4.00 9.21
N VAL A 185 16.71 -2.91 9.12
CA VAL A 185 17.07 -1.73 8.31
C VAL A 185 18.33 -1.07 8.86
N ARG A 186 18.45 -0.91 10.19
CA ARG A 186 19.65 -0.37 10.84
C ARG A 186 20.89 -1.22 10.53
N ALA A 187 20.80 -2.54 10.68
CA ALA A 187 21.90 -3.46 10.39
C ALA A 187 22.34 -3.38 8.92
N TYR A 188 21.38 -3.36 7.99
CA TYR A 188 21.64 -3.21 6.56
C TYR A 188 22.37 -1.89 6.25
N GLN A 189 21.88 -0.77 6.78
CA GLN A 189 22.50 0.54 6.56
C GLN A 189 23.91 0.62 7.15
N ASN A 190 24.12 0.08 8.35
CA ASN A 190 25.44 0.05 9.00
C ASN A 190 26.43 -0.80 8.22
N ARG A 191 26.02 -1.99 7.74
CA ARG A 191 26.84 -2.84 6.87
C ARG A 191 27.22 -2.12 5.57
N ARG A 192 26.27 -1.42 4.95
CA ARG A 192 26.52 -0.63 3.74
C ARG A 192 27.52 0.51 3.99
N LYS A 193 27.36 1.26 5.09
CA LYS A 193 28.30 2.33 5.47
C LYS A 193 29.72 1.79 5.68
N LYS A 194 29.86 0.65 6.38
CA LYS A 194 31.16 -0.02 6.57
C LYS A 194 31.81 -0.42 5.24
N MET A 195 31.05 -1.04 4.33
CA MET A 195 31.57 -1.42 3.00
C MET A 195 32.00 -0.21 2.16
N LEU A 196 31.26 0.90 2.23
CA LEU A 196 31.62 2.13 1.51
C LEU A 196 32.89 2.76 2.09
N ARG A 197 33.05 2.80 3.42
CA ARG A 197 34.29 3.29 4.07
C ARG A 197 35.50 2.45 3.68
N ALA A 198 35.40 1.12 3.74
CA ALA A 198 36.49 0.22 3.34
C ALA A 198 36.89 0.39 1.87
N LYS A 199 35.93 0.65 0.97
CA LYS A 199 36.22 0.96 -0.44
C LYS A 199 36.94 2.30 -0.61
N LEU A 200 36.52 3.33 0.13
CA LEU A 200 37.16 4.65 0.13
C LEU A 200 38.60 4.60 0.66
N GLU A 201 38.84 3.86 1.75
CA GLU A 201 40.18 3.66 2.31
C GLU A 201 41.11 2.96 1.31
N LYS A 202 40.64 1.90 0.62
CA LYS A 202 41.41 1.23 -0.44
C LYS A 202 41.74 2.14 -1.62
N LEU A 203 40.87 3.09 -1.97
CA LEU A 203 41.14 4.06 -3.03
C LEU A 203 42.16 5.12 -2.60
N ARG A 204 42.10 5.57 -1.34
CA ARG A 204 43.06 6.51 -0.76
C ARG A 204 44.45 5.92 -0.57
N ALA A 205 44.57 4.62 -0.31
CA ALA A 205 45.86 3.94 -0.19
C ALA A 205 46.53 3.63 -1.54
N ARG A 206 45.85 3.87 -2.67
CA ARG A 206 46.32 3.59 -4.04
C ARG A 206 46.69 4.84 -4.83
N GLY A 207 46.41 6.04 -4.31
CA GLY A 207 46.76 7.32 -4.92
C GLY A 207 47.65 8.10 -3.98
#